data_AF-A0AAU0ZM03-F1
#
_entry.id   AF-A0AAU0ZM03-F1
#
_cell.length_a   1.000
_cell.length_b   1.000
_cell.length_c   1.000
_cell.angle_alpha   90.00
_cell.angle_beta   90.00
_cell.angle_gamma   90.00
#
_symmetry.space_group_name_H-M   'P 1'
#
loop_
_entity.id
_entity.type
_entity.pdbx_description
1 polymer ?
#
loop_
_entity_poly.entity_id
_entity_poly.type
_entity_poly.pdbx_seq_one_letter_code
_entity_poly.pdbx_strand_id
1 'polypeptide(L)'
;MPFQDFERESRGSMAHSLADHRFDPARDITATTVNRWAHGYAYEHNSPDDPVLFQPEAQRPYTQARRPVGRIAIANSDAEAFGYTHAAFDVAVRAVAHLA
;
A
#
# COMPACT_ATOMS: atom_id res chain seq x y z
N MET A 1 18.11 6.51 9.97
CA MET A 1 18.85 5.56 9.10
C MET A 1 19.26 6.25 7.79
N PRO A 2 20.57 6.50 7.55
CA PRO A 2 21.10 6.99 6.28
C PRO A 2 20.94 6.00 5.13
N PHE A 3 21.14 6.45 3.88
CA PHE A 3 21.10 5.60 2.68
C PHE A 3 22.10 4.42 2.74
N GLN A 4 23.31 4.68 3.23
CA GLN A 4 24.40 3.70 3.29
C GLN A 4 24.03 2.45 4.10
N ASP A 5 23.15 2.59 5.10
CA ASP A 5 22.65 1.44 5.84
C ASP A 5 21.75 0.56 4.97
N PHE A 6 20.78 1.16 4.26
CA PHE A 6 19.93 0.41 3.32
C PHE A 6 20.75 -0.27 2.24
N GLU A 7 21.73 0.44 1.68
CA GLU A 7 22.61 -0.10 0.65
C GLU A 7 23.42 -1.29 1.17
N ARG A 8 24.06 -1.16 2.33
CA ARG A 8 24.87 -2.23 2.93
C ARG A 8 24.03 -3.47 3.22
N GLU A 9 22.89 -3.31 3.90
CA GLU A 9 22.04 -4.44 4.25
C GLU A 9 21.46 -5.11 3.00
N SER A 10 21.00 -4.33 2.01
CA SER A 10 20.46 -4.87 0.76
C SER A 10 21.52 -5.64 -0.03
N ARG A 11 22.74 -5.09 -0.16
CA ARG A 11 23.88 -5.78 -0.80
C ARG A 11 24.25 -7.05 -0.04
N GLY A 12 24.28 -7.00 1.29
CA GLY A 12 24.59 -8.14 2.15
C GLY A 12 23.58 -9.28 2.00
N SER A 13 22.28 -9.00 2.07
CA SER A 13 21.23 -10.00 1.88
C SER A 13 21.28 -10.63 0.49
N MET A 14 21.44 -9.83 -0.57
CA MET A 14 21.55 -10.36 -1.94
C MET A 14 22.82 -11.19 -2.14
N ALA A 15 23.97 -10.76 -1.62
CA ALA A 15 25.21 -11.53 -1.66
C ALA A 15 25.05 -12.90 -1.00
N HIS A 16 24.37 -12.95 0.14
CA HIS A 16 24.11 -14.18 0.87
C HIS A 16 23.16 -15.11 0.10
N SER A 17 22.02 -14.58 -0.37
CA SER A 17 21.00 -15.39 -1.07
C SER A 17 21.43 -15.85 -2.46
N LEU A 18 22.35 -15.14 -3.11
CA LEU A 18 22.75 -15.39 -4.51
C LEU A 18 24.22 -15.87 -4.64
N ALA A 19 24.86 -16.25 -3.52
CA ALA A 19 26.27 -16.63 -3.48
C ALA A 19 26.62 -17.75 -4.47
N ASP A 20 25.81 -18.80 -4.53
CA ASP A 20 26.03 -19.97 -5.40
C ASP A 20 25.84 -19.66 -6.90
N HIS A 21 25.33 -18.48 -7.23
CA HIS A 21 25.04 -18.04 -8.59
C HIS A 21 26.06 -17.04 -9.14
N ARG A 22 27.22 -16.88 -8.49
CA ARG A 22 28.31 -15.98 -8.88
C ARG A 22 27.89 -14.49 -8.88
N PHE A 23 26.90 -14.13 -8.08
CA PHE A 23 26.49 -12.74 -7.91
C PHE A 23 27.54 -11.99 -7.08
N ASP A 24 28.01 -10.86 -7.59
CA ASP A 24 28.87 -9.93 -6.87
C ASP A 24 28.16 -8.57 -6.82
N PRO A 25 27.65 -8.14 -5.64
CA PRO A 25 26.93 -6.88 -5.54
C PRO A 25 27.74 -5.68 -6.05
N ALA A 26 29.07 -5.67 -5.85
CA ALA A 26 29.91 -4.54 -6.23
C ALA A 26 30.03 -4.42 -7.76
N ARG A 27 29.98 -5.55 -8.47
CA ARG A 27 30.03 -5.63 -9.93
C ARG A 27 28.65 -5.55 -10.58
N ASP A 28 27.65 -6.17 -9.97
CA ASP A 28 26.38 -6.51 -10.62
C ASP A 28 25.23 -5.52 -10.29
N ILE A 29 25.37 -4.67 -9.26
CA ILE A 29 24.39 -3.63 -8.95
C ILE A 29 24.83 -2.30 -9.56
N THR A 30 24.10 -1.84 -10.57
CA THR A 30 24.35 -0.55 -11.24
C THR A 30 23.93 0.65 -10.40
N ALA A 31 22.78 0.56 -9.73
CA ALA A 31 22.23 1.66 -8.94
C ALA A 31 21.24 1.14 -7.89
N THR A 32 21.12 1.89 -6.79
CA THR A 32 20.14 1.66 -5.73
C THR A 32 19.36 2.94 -5.52
N THR A 33 18.03 2.85 -5.59
CA THR A 33 17.11 3.95 -5.24
C THR A 33 16.28 3.52 -4.03
N VAL A 34 16.22 4.37 -3.01
CA VAL A 34 15.45 4.09 -1.79
C VAL A 34 14.24 5.02 -1.74
N ASN A 35 13.06 4.46 -1.95
CA ASN A 35 11.79 5.16 -1.75
C ASN A 35 11.29 4.90 -0.32
N ARG A 36 11.07 5.97 0.46
CA ARG A 36 10.60 5.86 1.86
C ARG A 36 9.18 6.36 1.98
N TRP A 37 8.25 5.43 1.99
CA TRP A 37 6.83 5.70 2.25
C TRP A 37 6.51 5.28 3.67
N ALA A 38 6.26 6.23 4.57
CA ALA A 38 5.90 5.93 5.97
C ALA A 38 4.54 5.21 6.04
N HIS A 39 3.58 5.65 5.23
CA HIS A 39 2.27 5.04 5.06
C HIS A 39 1.93 5.06 3.56
N GLY A 40 2.39 4.04 2.82
CA GLY A 40 2.32 4.01 1.36
C GLY A 40 1.04 3.41 0.78
N TYR A 41 0.22 2.77 1.61
CA TYR A 41 -0.98 2.06 1.19
C TYR A 41 -2.12 2.30 2.17
N ALA A 42 -3.35 2.20 1.67
CA ALA A 42 -4.53 2.10 2.52
C ALA A 42 -4.36 0.90 3.47
N TYR A 43 -4.83 1.06 4.70
CA TYR A 43 -4.81 -0.04 5.66
C TYR A 43 -5.81 -1.12 5.24
N GLU A 44 -5.30 -2.29 4.88
CA GLU A 44 -6.10 -3.48 4.59
C GLU A 44 -6.32 -4.27 5.88
N HIS A 45 -7.58 -4.57 6.14
CA HIS A 45 -7.92 -5.33 7.32
C HIS A 45 -7.48 -6.80 7.15
N ASN A 46 -7.00 -7.40 8.23
CA ASN A 46 -6.60 -8.80 8.30
C ASN A 46 -7.38 -9.56 9.39
N SER A 47 -7.69 -10.84 9.16
CA SER A 47 -8.56 -11.59 10.08
C SER A 47 -8.02 -11.76 11.51
N PRO A 48 -6.70 -11.88 11.76
CA PRO A 48 -6.17 -11.91 13.12
C PRO A 48 -6.46 -10.66 13.96
N ASP A 49 -6.26 -9.47 13.39
CA ASP A 49 -6.20 -8.22 14.16
C ASP A 49 -7.45 -7.34 13.99
N ASP A 50 -8.25 -7.58 12.96
CA ASP A 50 -9.36 -6.72 12.58
C ASP A 50 -10.72 -7.44 12.69
N PRO A 51 -11.33 -7.51 13.88
CA PRO A 51 -12.65 -8.12 14.07
C PRO A 51 -13.74 -7.42 13.25
N VAL A 52 -13.50 -6.19 12.80
CA VAL A 52 -14.38 -5.42 11.92
C VAL A 52 -14.59 -6.06 10.55
N LEU A 53 -13.69 -6.95 10.11
CA LEU A 53 -13.89 -7.76 8.90
C LEU A 53 -15.15 -8.63 8.98
N PHE A 54 -15.47 -9.12 10.17
CA PHE A 54 -16.63 -10.00 10.38
C PHE A 54 -17.93 -9.24 10.58
N GLN A 55 -17.87 -7.90 10.61
CA GLN A 55 -19.05 -7.05 10.67
C GLN A 55 -19.61 -6.83 9.25
N PRO A 56 -20.93 -6.56 9.14
CA PRO A 56 -21.52 -6.12 7.88
C PRO A 56 -20.76 -4.94 7.29
N GLU A 57 -20.60 -4.89 5.96
CA GLU A 57 -19.81 -3.85 5.29
C GLU A 57 -20.25 -2.43 5.67
N ALA A 58 -21.56 -2.20 5.84
CA ALA A 58 -22.13 -0.92 6.25
C ALA A 58 -21.64 -0.41 7.63
N GLN A 59 -21.13 -1.31 8.47
CA GLN A 59 -20.59 -1.01 9.79
C GLN A 59 -19.06 -0.82 9.79
N ARG A 60 -18.40 -1.08 8.66
CA ARG A 60 -16.95 -0.94 8.57
C ARG A 60 -16.56 0.55 8.48
N PRO A 61 -15.45 0.98 9.12
CA PRO A 61 -15.06 2.38 9.20
C PRO A 61 -14.97 3.09 7.85
N TYR A 62 -14.34 2.47 6.86
CA TYR A 62 -14.19 3.04 5.52
C TYR A 62 -15.54 3.26 4.81
N THR A 63 -16.51 2.36 5.00
CA THR A 63 -17.87 2.48 4.45
C THR A 63 -18.64 3.63 5.08
N GLN A 64 -18.45 3.87 6.37
CA GLN A 64 -19.06 5.02 7.06
C GLN A 64 -18.39 6.32 6.66
N ALA A 65 -17.05 6.33 6.57
CA ALA A 65 -16.25 7.51 6.24
C ALA A 65 -16.42 7.97 4.78
N ARG A 66 -16.67 7.05 3.84
CA ARG A 66 -16.80 7.37 2.41
C ARG A 66 -18.15 7.93 1.97
N ARG A 67 -19.10 8.10 2.91
CA ARG A 67 -20.44 8.64 2.59
C ARG A 67 -20.33 10.09 2.11
N PRO A 68 -21.12 10.51 1.12
CA PRO A 68 -21.09 11.88 0.64
C PRO A 68 -21.59 12.86 1.71
N VAL A 69 -21.05 14.08 1.69
CA VAL A 69 -21.44 15.18 2.58
C VAL A 69 -21.86 16.37 1.74
N GLY A 70 -23.18 16.59 1.60
CA GLY A 70 -23.72 17.62 0.72
C GLY A 70 -23.31 17.38 -0.73
N ARG A 71 -22.52 18.30 -1.30
CA ARG A 71 -21.97 18.21 -2.67
C ARG A 71 -20.54 17.62 -2.73
N ILE A 72 -20.09 16.97 -1.66
CA ILE A 72 -18.75 16.41 -1.54
C ILE A 72 -18.85 14.88 -1.59
N ALA A 73 -18.19 14.26 -2.56
CA ALA A 73 -18.02 12.80 -2.65
C ALA A 73 -16.57 12.40 -2.31
N ILE A 74 -16.39 11.24 -1.67
CA ILE A 74 -15.08 10.75 -1.21
C ILE A 74 -14.61 9.59 -2.11
N ALA A 75 -13.41 9.76 -2.70
CA ALA A 75 -12.80 8.81 -3.63
C ALA A 75 -11.28 8.70 -3.39
N ASN A 76 -10.83 7.50 -3.02
CA ASN A 76 -9.44 7.02 -2.97
C ASN A 76 -9.46 5.53 -2.57
N SER A 77 -8.31 4.86 -2.64
CA SER A 77 -8.13 3.46 -2.17
C SER A 77 -8.60 3.24 -0.72
N ASP A 78 -8.42 4.21 0.17
CA ASP A 78 -8.83 4.14 1.57
C ASP A 78 -10.34 4.04 1.73
N ALA A 79 -11.10 4.55 0.75
CA ALA A 79 -12.54 4.40 0.70
C ALA A 79 -12.99 2.96 0.38
N GLU A 80 -12.10 2.00 0.13
CA GLU A 80 -12.38 0.55 0.13
C GLU A 80 -11.58 -0.22 1.17
N ALA A 81 -10.73 0.46 1.95
CA ALA A 81 -9.69 -0.19 2.76
C ALA A 81 -8.88 -1.21 1.94
N PHE A 82 -8.49 -0.81 0.71
CA PHE A 82 -7.77 -1.67 -0.22
C PHE A 82 -6.72 -0.87 -1.00
N GLY A 83 -5.45 -1.20 -0.83
CA GLY A 83 -4.31 -0.38 -1.27
C GLY A 83 -4.02 -0.42 -2.77
N TYR A 84 -4.84 -1.10 -3.57
CA TYR A 84 -4.55 -1.36 -4.97
C TYR A 84 -5.15 -0.33 -5.92
N THR A 85 -4.46 -0.09 -7.03
CA THR A 85 -4.85 0.90 -8.04
C THR A 85 -6.27 0.72 -8.58
N HIS A 86 -6.72 -0.53 -8.77
CA HIS A 86 -8.06 -0.78 -9.30
C HIS A 86 -9.16 -0.36 -8.31
N ALA A 87 -8.96 -0.51 -6.99
CA ALA A 87 -9.91 0.02 -6.01
C ALA A 87 -10.03 1.55 -6.12
N ALA A 88 -8.92 2.26 -6.36
CA ALA A 88 -8.96 3.70 -6.60
C ALA A 88 -9.78 4.08 -7.85
N PHE A 89 -9.86 3.21 -8.87
CA PHE A 89 -10.73 3.42 -10.02
C PHE A 89 -12.20 3.11 -9.70
N ASP A 90 -12.48 2.00 -9.02
CA ASP A 90 -13.84 1.59 -8.67
C ASP A 90 -14.53 2.65 -7.78
N VAL A 91 -13.81 3.18 -6.79
CA VAL A 91 -14.32 4.27 -5.93
C VAL A 91 -14.50 5.59 -6.66
N ALA A 92 -13.68 5.86 -7.69
CA ALA A 92 -13.84 7.06 -8.50
C ALA A 92 -15.14 6.99 -9.30
N VAL A 93 -15.42 5.84 -9.93
CA VAL A 93 -16.69 5.59 -10.64
C VAL A 93 -17.88 5.73 -9.67
N ARG A 94 -17.81 5.10 -8.49
CA ARG A 94 -18.86 5.23 -7.46
C ARG A 94 -19.07 6.68 -7.03
N ALA A 95 -17.99 7.42 -6.76
CA ALA A 95 -18.08 8.79 -6.26
C ALA A 95 -18.71 9.74 -7.30
N VAL A 96 -18.46 9.54 -8.59
CA VAL A 96 -19.14 10.28 -9.66
C VAL A 96 -20.66 10.06 -9.61
N ALA A 97 -21.11 8.83 -9.33
CA ALA A 97 -22.54 8.54 -9.18
C ALA A 97 -23.18 9.23 -7.96
N HIS A 98 -22.42 9.60 -6.93
CA HIS A 98 -22.93 10.39 -5.79
C HIS A 98 -23.13 11.88 -6.12
N LEU A 99 -22.62 12.35 -7.26
CA LEU A 99 -22.70 13.76 -7.69
C LEU A 99 -23.78 14.00 -8.75
N ALA A 100 -24.39 12.94 -9.28
CA ALA A 100 -25.52 12.99 -10.21
C ALA A 100 -26.83 13.26 -9.46
#